data_AF-A0A7S2TPL8-F1
#
_entry.id   AF-A0A7S2TPL8-F1
#
_cell.length_a   1.000
_cell.length_b   1.000
_cell.length_c   1.000
_cell.angle_alpha   90.00
_cell.angle_beta   90.00
_cell.angle_gamma   90.00
#
_symmetry.space_group_name_H-M   'P 1'
#
loop_
_entity.id
_entity.type
_entity.pdbx_description
1 polymer ?
#
loop_
_entity_poly.entity_id
_entity_poly.type
_entity_poly.pdbx_seq_one_letter_code
_entity_poly.pdbx_strand_id
1 'polypeptide(L)'
;HMPVQTRSQAKKARSSGKSKPRDGGTFGLGSKQKQPTPGKDEHAKQHGKNRERVSSSPKKKAKKRGRRAVEKVDMSTMEVSPRNKNRKLTDALSELGRAEAVMGHRFKSGAYSRAANVIKSLPFQLESGEEAQHLPGVGPSIAGVIDEVIVDGKSHKQLAYENDEEIHALVELSKIDGIGPKRAGELVYTHGIRSLKELRSHPELLRERELKSLVTARPLATGFSRHVAEQFKRRLMRVVENKGFDVESILVGAYRRGHDTLDGIDVMLVTPGWFSREEHAPADLLPALRDALVETNVLVNTYASGPRLLRGTAKINVSRKAPLLVKVYLRLVPMECRATALLAFTGSRTFVQTLRGKAIRKHMSLSEYGLLQLPEDVDPRKITASQRALAGVMLDTPTEDDIFKCLGLQPVPPERRL
;
A
#
# COMPACT_ATOMS: atom_id res chain seq x y z
N HIS A 1 47.03 29.30 -22.96
CA HIS A 1 48.43 28.87 -23.11
C HIS A 1 48.59 27.43 -22.60
N MET A 2 48.93 26.51 -23.50
CA MET A 2 49.36 25.12 -23.27
C MET A 2 50.82 25.06 -22.69
N PRO A 3 51.50 23.89 -22.47
CA PRO A 3 51.11 22.47 -22.58
C PRO A 3 51.64 21.47 -21.48
N VAL A 4 50.99 20.29 -21.38
CA VAL A 4 51.49 18.88 -21.58
C VAL A 4 52.70 18.40 -20.71
N GLN A 5 52.65 17.27 -19.99
CA GLN A 5 52.96 15.94 -20.55
C GLN A 5 52.46 14.74 -19.72
N THR A 6 51.95 13.79 -20.49
CA THR A 6 51.59 12.39 -20.22
C THR A 6 52.83 11.50 -20.00
N ARG A 7 52.66 10.40 -19.26
CA ARG A 7 53.48 9.19 -19.47
C ARG A 7 52.63 7.93 -19.44
N SER A 8 52.48 7.36 -20.63
CA SER A 8 52.01 6.00 -20.88
C SER A 8 53.20 5.05 -20.72
N GLN A 9 53.03 3.88 -20.11
CA GLN A 9 53.63 2.66 -20.63
C GLN A 9 52.68 1.48 -20.41
N ALA A 10 52.37 0.82 -21.52
CA ALA A 10 51.69 -0.45 -21.62
C ALA A 10 52.68 -1.50 -22.14
N LYS A 11 52.43 -2.78 -21.76
CA LYS A 11 52.55 -4.04 -22.52
C LYS A 11 53.16 -5.14 -21.64
N LYS A 12 52.38 -6.17 -21.30
CA LYS A 12 52.22 -7.49 -21.98
C LYS A 12 53.00 -8.55 -21.18
N ALA A 13 52.60 -9.82 -21.04
CA ALA A 13 51.45 -10.58 -21.49
C ALA A 13 51.48 -11.99 -20.84
N ARG A 14 50.27 -12.58 -20.69
CA ARG A 14 49.90 -14.01 -20.88
C ARG A 14 50.54 -15.11 -20.03
N SER A 15 49.69 -15.92 -19.39
CA SER A 15 49.23 -17.25 -19.85
C SER A 15 48.13 -17.76 -18.89
N SER A 16 46.90 -18.00 -19.36
CA SER A 16 46.29 -19.27 -19.80
C SER A 16 45.92 -20.27 -18.70
N GLY A 17 44.63 -20.54 -18.55
CA GLY A 17 44.10 -21.65 -17.76
C GLY A 17 42.59 -21.76 -17.85
N LYS A 18 42.07 -22.33 -18.95
CA LYS A 18 40.68 -22.77 -19.10
C LYS A 18 40.51 -24.14 -18.43
N SER A 19 39.46 -24.32 -17.63
CA SER A 19 38.85 -25.65 -17.43
C SER A 19 37.38 -25.54 -16.97
N LYS A 20 36.52 -26.22 -17.72
CA LYS A 20 35.15 -26.69 -17.44
C LYS A 20 35.02 -27.99 -18.26
N PRO A 21 34.02 -28.87 -18.04
CA PRO A 21 33.27 -29.20 -16.82
C PRO A 21 33.36 -30.74 -16.54
N ARG A 22 32.82 -31.23 -15.41
CA ARG A 22 32.48 -32.66 -15.27
C ARG A 22 31.15 -32.84 -14.53
N ASP A 23 30.36 -33.73 -15.11
CA ASP A 23 29.07 -34.26 -14.70
C ASP A 23 29.14 -35.16 -13.45
N GLY A 24 27.94 -35.39 -12.87
CA GLY A 24 27.58 -36.67 -12.27
C GLY A 24 27.38 -36.64 -10.76
N GLY A 25 26.14 -36.86 -10.30
CA GLY A 25 25.89 -37.10 -8.87
C GLY A 25 24.44 -36.98 -8.40
N THR A 26 23.50 -37.60 -9.10
CA THR A 26 22.16 -37.90 -8.57
C THR A 26 22.26 -38.93 -7.44
N PHE A 27 21.83 -38.59 -6.22
CA PHE A 27 21.52 -39.57 -5.17
C PHE A 27 20.00 -39.67 -5.03
N GLY A 28 19.44 -40.72 -5.64
CA GLY A 28 18.17 -41.29 -5.23
C GLY A 28 18.42 -42.36 -4.17
N LEU A 29 17.62 -42.37 -3.11
CA LEU A 29 17.48 -43.50 -2.20
C LEU A 29 16.02 -43.92 -2.17
N GLY A 30 15.77 -45.10 -2.75
CA GLY A 30 14.99 -46.15 -2.11
C GLY A 30 13.48 -45.97 -2.01
N SER A 31 12.79 -46.33 -3.08
CA SER A 31 11.48 -46.97 -3.01
C SER A 31 11.56 -48.33 -2.31
N LYS A 32 10.72 -48.57 -1.30
CA LYS A 32 10.26 -49.92 -0.93
C LYS A 32 8.74 -49.96 -1.07
N GLN A 33 8.30 -50.89 -1.91
CA GLN A 33 6.91 -51.20 -2.22
C GLN A 33 6.51 -52.50 -1.49
N LYS A 34 5.21 -52.60 -1.16
CA LYS A 34 4.40 -53.82 -0.92
C LYS A 34 4.63 -54.53 0.44
N GLN A 35 3.63 -55.03 1.19
CA GLN A 35 2.20 -55.29 0.97
C GLN A 35 1.51 -55.70 2.33
N PRO A 36 0.24 -56.16 2.41
CA PRO A 36 -0.76 -55.61 3.35
C PRO A 36 -1.41 -56.63 4.34
N THR A 37 -2.51 -56.19 4.97
CA THR A 37 -3.65 -56.94 5.60
C THR A 37 -3.51 -57.33 7.09
N PRO A 38 -4.62 -57.63 7.81
CA PRO A 38 -6.05 -57.66 7.42
C PRO A 38 -7.00 -56.84 8.30
N GLY A 39 -8.23 -56.66 7.80
CA GLY A 39 -9.38 -56.17 8.54
C GLY A 39 -10.15 -57.29 9.29
N LYS A 40 -11.38 -56.92 9.68
CA LYS A 40 -12.46 -57.64 10.43
C LYS A 40 -12.71 -57.02 11.82
N ASP A 41 -13.91 -56.77 12.31
CA ASP A 41 -15.27 -57.06 11.82
C ASP A 41 -16.28 -56.09 12.46
N GLU A 42 -17.44 -56.08 11.81
CA GLU A 42 -18.76 -55.59 12.14
C GLU A 42 -19.19 -55.67 13.62
N HIS A 43 -20.02 -54.70 14.04
CA HIS A 43 -21.30 -55.06 14.66
C HIS A 43 -22.34 -53.94 14.51
N ALA A 44 -23.37 -54.25 13.75
CA ALA A 44 -24.64 -53.53 13.72
C ALA A 44 -25.45 -53.79 15.00
N LYS A 45 -26.29 -52.82 15.39
CA LYS A 45 -27.65 -53.09 15.85
C LYS A 45 -28.53 -51.84 15.85
N GLN A 46 -29.64 -51.96 15.12
CA GLN A 46 -30.80 -51.09 15.14
C GLN A 46 -31.48 -51.11 16.51
N HIS A 47 -32.05 -49.99 16.94
CA HIS A 47 -33.40 -49.96 17.52
C HIS A 47 -34.03 -48.59 17.36
N GLY A 48 -35.28 -48.60 16.92
CA GLY A 48 -36.10 -47.41 16.77
C GLY A 48 -37.17 -47.28 17.86
N LYS A 49 -37.95 -46.22 17.65
CA LYS A 49 -39.28 -45.88 18.17
C LYS A 49 -39.40 -44.95 19.39
N ASN A 50 -40.30 -43.99 19.13
CA ASN A 50 -41.21 -43.27 20.00
C ASN A 50 -40.69 -42.10 20.85
N ARG A 51 -40.96 -40.91 20.29
CA ARG A 51 -41.14 -39.65 21.00
C ARG A 51 -42.50 -39.63 21.69
N GLU A 52 -42.49 -39.40 23.00
CA GLU A 52 -43.62 -38.84 23.73
C GLU A 52 -43.53 -37.30 23.78
N ARG A 53 -44.70 -36.66 23.70
CA ARG A 53 -44.92 -35.22 23.88
C ARG A 53 -45.00 -34.88 25.36
N VAL A 54 -44.34 -33.80 25.79
CA VAL A 54 -44.73 -33.05 27.00
C VAL A 54 -44.61 -31.53 26.75
N SER A 55 -45.76 -30.87 26.93
CA SER A 55 -46.12 -29.45 27.20
C SER A 55 -45.01 -28.38 27.39
N SER A 56 -44.98 -27.29 26.60
CA SER A 56 -45.59 -25.94 26.80
C SER A 56 -45.20 -25.21 28.11
N SER A 57 -44.42 -24.12 28.10
CA SER A 57 -44.88 -22.69 28.02
C SER A 57 -43.67 -21.70 27.93
N PRO A 58 -43.83 -20.36 27.90
CA PRO A 58 -44.03 -19.50 26.73
C PRO A 58 -42.80 -18.62 26.35
N LYS A 59 -42.62 -18.40 25.04
CA LYS A 59 -41.59 -17.53 24.46
C LYS A 59 -41.91 -16.03 24.65
N LYS A 60 -41.03 -15.29 25.30
CA LYS A 60 -40.96 -13.81 25.20
C LYS A 60 -40.51 -13.45 23.77
N LYS A 61 -41.36 -12.71 23.03
CA LYS A 61 -41.06 -12.21 21.68
C LYS A 61 -39.99 -11.11 21.75
N ALA A 62 -38.76 -11.44 21.39
CA ALA A 62 -37.76 -10.42 21.02
C ALA A 62 -38.07 -9.94 19.58
N LYS A 63 -38.18 -8.63 19.42
CA LYS A 63 -38.47 -7.93 18.16
C LYS A 63 -37.32 -8.20 17.16
N LYS A 64 -37.54 -9.05 16.16
CA LYS A 64 -36.62 -9.22 15.02
C LYS A 64 -36.55 -7.90 14.24
N ARG A 65 -35.44 -7.17 14.34
CA ARG A 65 -35.07 -6.17 13.33
C ARG A 65 -34.83 -6.91 12.02
N GLY A 66 -35.42 -6.43 10.94
CA GLY A 66 -35.44 -7.10 9.64
C GLY A 66 -34.02 -7.40 9.14
N ARG A 67 -33.75 -8.67 8.83
CA ARG A 67 -32.54 -9.07 8.10
C ARG A 67 -32.65 -8.51 6.69
N ARG A 68 -31.74 -7.61 6.33
CA ARG A 68 -31.56 -7.16 4.94
C ARG A 68 -31.04 -8.37 4.15
N ALA A 69 -31.71 -8.75 3.06
CA ALA A 69 -31.17 -9.76 2.15
C ALA A 69 -29.91 -9.17 1.51
N VAL A 70 -28.75 -9.81 1.71
CA VAL A 70 -27.46 -9.30 1.25
C VAL A 70 -27.16 -9.94 -0.11
N GLU A 71 -27.45 -9.21 -1.18
CA GLU A 71 -26.98 -9.55 -2.52
C GLU A 71 -25.48 -9.22 -2.67
N LYS A 72 -24.80 -9.85 -3.65
CA LYS A 72 -23.40 -9.52 -3.99
C LYS A 72 -23.29 -8.01 -4.26
N VAL A 73 -22.46 -7.33 -3.48
CA VAL A 73 -22.25 -5.89 -3.59
C VAL A 73 -21.51 -5.58 -4.89
N ASP A 74 -22.18 -4.93 -5.84
CA ASP A 74 -21.51 -4.31 -6.97
C ASP A 74 -20.81 -3.02 -6.53
N MET A 75 -19.51 -3.14 -6.31
CA MET A 75 -18.66 -2.03 -5.88
C MET A 75 -18.60 -0.88 -6.90
N SER A 76 -18.98 -1.11 -8.16
CA SER A 76 -18.97 -0.07 -9.19
C SER A 76 -20.14 0.91 -9.06
N THR A 77 -21.24 0.49 -8.45
CA THR A 77 -22.47 1.28 -8.25
C THR A 77 -22.66 1.78 -6.82
N MET A 78 -21.90 1.25 -5.85
CA MET A 78 -22.03 1.62 -4.45
C MET A 78 -21.53 3.04 -4.16
N GLU A 79 -22.33 3.80 -3.40
CA GLU A 79 -21.90 5.07 -2.83
C GLU A 79 -20.77 4.84 -1.81
N VAL A 80 -19.72 5.64 -1.91
CA VAL A 80 -18.57 5.59 -1.00
C VAL A 80 -18.80 6.57 0.13
N SER A 81 -18.65 6.13 1.38
CA SER A 81 -18.76 7.05 2.49
C SER A 81 -17.44 7.79 2.74
N PRO A 82 -17.46 9.14 2.81
CA PRO A 82 -16.28 9.93 3.17
C PRO A 82 -15.84 9.66 4.62
N ARG A 83 -16.77 9.18 5.46
CA ARG A 83 -16.53 8.81 6.86
C ARG A 83 -16.39 7.30 7.01
N ASN A 84 -15.35 6.85 7.71
CA ASN A 84 -15.19 5.44 8.07
C ASN A 84 -16.18 5.05 9.19
N LYS A 85 -17.29 4.39 8.81
CA LYS A 85 -18.30 3.86 9.75
C LYS A 85 -17.87 2.58 10.47
N ASN A 86 -16.81 1.93 9.99
CA ASN A 86 -16.32 0.63 10.45
C ASN A 86 -14.95 0.74 11.15
N ARG A 87 -14.68 1.88 11.80
CA ARG A 87 -13.34 2.22 12.30
C ARG A 87 -12.69 1.14 13.17
N LYS A 88 -13.45 0.54 14.11
CA LYS A 88 -12.94 -0.54 14.96
C LYS A 88 -12.44 -1.74 14.13
N LEU A 89 -13.22 -2.15 13.13
CA LEU A 89 -12.86 -3.24 12.23
C LEU A 89 -11.64 -2.88 11.38
N THR A 90 -11.61 -1.68 10.80
CA THR A 90 -10.47 -1.27 9.97
C THR A 90 -9.19 -1.12 10.77
N ASP A 91 -9.28 -0.64 12.01
CA ASP A 91 -8.13 -0.49 12.90
C ASP A 91 -7.58 -1.86 13.30
N ALA A 92 -8.45 -2.80 13.67
CA ALA A 92 -8.08 -4.19 13.97
C ALA A 92 -7.44 -4.91 12.77
N LEU A 93 -8.06 -4.83 11.59
CA LEU A 93 -7.50 -5.43 10.38
C LEU A 93 -6.16 -4.78 9.98
N SER A 94 -6.02 -3.46 10.16
CA SER A 94 -4.77 -2.76 9.88
C SER A 94 -3.66 -3.15 10.86
N GLU A 95 -3.99 -3.40 12.12
CA GLU A 95 -3.08 -3.92 13.13
C GLU A 95 -2.58 -5.32 12.79
N LEU A 96 -3.49 -6.26 12.52
CA LEU A 96 -3.14 -7.60 12.07
C LEU A 96 -2.30 -7.57 10.79
N GLY A 97 -2.66 -6.70 9.84
CA GLY A 97 -1.91 -6.50 8.61
C GLY A 97 -0.47 -6.03 8.83
N ARG A 98 -0.23 -5.18 9.85
CA ARG A 98 1.12 -4.74 10.24
C ARG A 98 1.91 -5.87 10.90
N ALA A 99 1.30 -6.61 11.83
CA ALA A 99 1.93 -7.75 12.48
C ALA A 99 2.36 -8.82 11.44
N GLU A 100 1.46 -9.18 10.53
CA GLU A 100 1.74 -10.12 9.44
C GLU A 100 2.82 -9.59 8.49
N ALA A 101 2.94 -8.28 8.31
CA ALA A 101 4.00 -7.69 7.48
C ALA A 101 5.38 -7.90 8.12
N VAL A 102 5.50 -7.65 9.44
CA VAL A 102 6.79 -7.74 10.14
C VAL A 102 7.28 -9.18 10.29
N MET A 103 6.35 -10.15 10.37
CA MET A 103 6.66 -11.58 10.29
C MET A 103 7.00 -12.07 8.87
N GLY A 104 7.00 -11.19 7.86
CA GLY A 104 7.30 -11.57 6.47
C GLY A 104 6.13 -12.24 5.73
N HIS A 105 4.95 -12.35 6.34
CA HIS A 105 3.74 -12.91 5.73
C HIS A 105 3.05 -11.92 4.76
N ARG A 106 3.75 -11.55 3.68
CA ARG A 106 3.34 -10.51 2.73
C ARG A 106 1.95 -10.73 2.13
N PHE A 107 1.58 -11.97 1.83
CA PHE A 107 0.26 -12.30 1.28
C PHE A 107 -0.87 -12.03 2.27
N LYS A 108 -0.69 -12.43 3.54
CA LYS A 108 -1.67 -12.21 4.62
C LYS A 108 -1.80 -10.73 4.94
N SER A 109 -0.66 -10.03 5.09
CA SER A 109 -0.63 -8.58 5.27
C SER A 109 -1.37 -7.84 4.15
N GLY A 110 -1.15 -8.26 2.90
CA GLY A 110 -1.86 -7.73 1.75
C GLY A 110 -3.37 -8.00 1.77
N ALA A 111 -3.79 -9.17 2.26
CA ALA A 111 -5.21 -9.52 2.39
C ALA A 111 -5.90 -8.64 3.44
N TYR A 112 -5.33 -8.50 4.64
CA TYR A 112 -5.83 -7.59 5.67
C TYR A 112 -5.91 -6.14 5.19
N SER A 113 -4.86 -5.66 4.49
CA SER A 113 -4.84 -4.29 3.94
C SER A 113 -5.95 -4.06 2.91
N ARG A 114 -6.22 -5.04 2.03
CA ARG A 114 -7.31 -4.95 1.05
C ARG A 114 -8.67 -4.92 1.73
N ALA A 115 -8.91 -5.83 2.69
CA ALA A 115 -10.15 -5.87 3.44
C ALA A 115 -10.40 -4.56 4.22
N ALA A 116 -9.39 -4.07 4.94
CA ALA A 116 -9.49 -2.81 5.68
C ALA A 116 -9.84 -1.63 4.77
N ASN A 117 -9.25 -1.54 3.57
CA ASN A 117 -9.55 -0.46 2.63
C ASN A 117 -10.98 -0.52 2.10
N VAL A 118 -11.47 -1.71 1.72
CA VAL A 118 -12.84 -1.89 1.24
C VAL A 118 -13.86 -1.59 2.35
N ILE A 119 -13.59 -2.05 3.57
CA ILE A 119 -14.47 -1.84 4.73
C ILE A 119 -14.48 -0.36 5.18
N LYS A 120 -13.34 0.33 5.06
CA LYS A 120 -13.20 1.76 5.40
C LYS A 120 -14.12 2.65 4.57
N SER A 121 -14.41 2.25 3.34
CA SER A 121 -15.21 3.02 2.38
C SER A 121 -16.71 2.72 2.40
N LEU A 122 -17.17 1.74 3.19
CA LEU A 122 -18.57 1.33 3.18
C LEU A 122 -19.49 2.45 3.71
N PRO A 123 -20.66 2.66 3.07
CA PRO A 123 -21.64 3.64 3.51
C PRO A 123 -22.50 3.17 4.67
N PHE A 124 -22.27 1.98 5.21
CA PHE A 124 -22.96 1.41 6.35
C PHE A 124 -21.97 0.74 7.29
N GLN A 125 -22.43 0.47 8.51
CA GLN A 125 -21.69 -0.31 9.48
C GLN A 125 -21.97 -1.80 9.24
N LEU A 126 -20.92 -2.62 9.21
CA LEU A 126 -21.05 -4.07 9.12
C LEU A 126 -21.60 -4.64 10.43
N GLU A 127 -22.53 -5.58 10.32
CA GLU A 127 -23.14 -6.26 11.47
C GLU A 127 -22.63 -7.69 11.66
N SER A 128 -22.01 -8.29 10.64
CA SER A 128 -21.41 -9.63 10.73
C SER A 128 -20.29 -9.87 9.73
N GLY A 129 -19.50 -10.92 9.98
CA GLY A 129 -18.52 -11.46 9.05
C GLY A 129 -19.18 -12.05 7.79
N GLU A 130 -20.37 -12.64 7.90
CA GLU A 130 -21.16 -13.15 6.76
C GLU A 130 -21.48 -12.02 5.75
N GLU A 131 -21.92 -10.87 6.25
CA GLU A 131 -22.13 -9.68 5.41
C GLU A 131 -20.82 -9.26 4.75
N ALA A 132 -19.72 -9.24 5.52
CA ALA A 132 -18.42 -8.84 5.02
C ALA A 132 -17.85 -9.78 3.93
N GLN A 133 -18.16 -11.08 3.94
CA GLN A 133 -17.66 -12.04 2.92
C GLN A 133 -18.13 -11.73 1.50
N HIS A 134 -19.22 -10.96 1.35
CA HIS A 134 -19.71 -10.53 0.05
C HIS A 134 -18.82 -9.43 -0.58
N LEU A 135 -17.92 -8.86 0.20
CA LEU A 135 -16.99 -7.82 -0.24
C LEU A 135 -15.76 -8.42 -0.93
N PRO A 136 -15.26 -7.80 -2.00
CA PRO A 136 -14.08 -8.30 -2.70
C PRO A 136 -12.85 -8.28 -1.78
N GLY A 137 -12.16 -9.41 -1.71
CA GLY A 137 -10.94 -9.54 -0.89
C GLY A 137 -11.19 -9.87 0.58
N VAL A 138 -12.44 -10.06 1.00
CA VAL A 138 -12.80 -10.57 2.34
C VAL A 138 -13.14 -12.05 2.23
N GLY A 139 -12.21 -12.91 2.67
CA GLY A 139 -12.44 -14.36 2.74
C GLY A 139 -12.92 -14.82 4.12
N PRO A 140 -13.22 -16.13 4.29
CA PRO A 140 -13.75 -16.68 5.54
C PRO A 140 -12.89 -16.38 6.78
N SER A 141 -11.57 -16.39 6.64
CA SER A 141 -10.66 -16.07 7.75
C SER A 141 -10.75 -14.61 8.20
N ILE A 142 -10.93 -13.66 7.27
CA ILE A 142 -11.07 -12.24 7.61
C ILE A 142 -12.47 -11.98 8.19
N ALA A 143 -13.48 -12.66 7.65
CA ALA A 143 -14.83 -12.61 8.19
C ALA A 143 -14.90 -13.09 9.65
N GLY A 144 -14.21 -14.19 10.00
CA GLY A 144 -14.11 -14.63 11.39
C GLY A 144 -13.48 -13.58 12.31
N VAL A 145 -12.41 -12.92 11.86
CA VAL A 145 -11.82 -11.79 12.60
C VAL A 145 -12.82 -10.65 12.79
N ILE A 146 -13.65 -10.36 11.78
CA ILE A 146 -14.69 -9.32 11.88
C ILE A 146 -15.73 -9.70 12.93
N ASP A 147 -16.24 -10.94 12.92
CA ASP A 147 -17.20 -11.42 13.91
C ASP A 147 -16.64 -11.29 15.33
N GLU A 148 -15.41 -11.75 15.56
CA GLU A 148 -14.75 -11.63 16.87
C GLU A 148 -14.60 -10.16 17.30
N VAL A 149 -14.20 -9.25 16.40
CA VAL A 149 -14.07 -7.82 16.76
C VAL A 149 -15.43 -7.15 17.01
N ILE A 150 -16.49 -7.58 16.32
CA ILE A 150 -17.86 -7.08 16.57
C ILE A 150 -18.34 -7.52 17.96
N VAL A 151 -18.11 -8.78 18.32
CA VAL A 151 -18.61 -9.37 19.58
C VAL A 151 -17.74 -8.98 20.77
N ASP A 152 -16.43 -9.20 20.67
CA ASP A 152 -15.47 -9.13 21.79
C ASP A 152 -14.64 -7.82 21.78
N GLY A 153 -14.75 -7.02 20.71
CA GLY A 153 -14.00 -5.77 20.55
C GLY A 153 -12.56 -5.94 20.05
N LYS A 154 -11.98 -7.13 20.19
CA LYS A 154 -10.70 -7.56 19.62
C LYS A 154 -10.78 -9.01 19.18
N SER A 155 -10.06 -9.35 18.11
CA SER A 155 -9.92 -10.75 17.69
C SER A 155 -8.96 -11.53 18.56
N HIS A 156 -9.14 -12.85 18.64
CA HIS A 156 -8.20 -13.75 19.30
C HIS A 156 -6.78 -13.61 18.72
N LYS A 157 -6.69 -13.36 17.41
CA LYS A 157 -5.41 -13.15 16.73
C LYS A 157 -4.70 -11.86 17.17
N GLN A 158 -5.45 -10.78 17.42
CA GLN A 158 -4.85 -9.55 17.97
C GLN A 158 -4.28 -9.80 19.35
N LEU A 159 -5.05 -10.48 20.22
CA LEU A 159 -4.59 -10.81 21.57
C LEU A 159 -3.35 -11.72 21.54
N ALA A 160 -3.31 -12.69 20.63
CA ALA A 160 -2.13 -13.55 20.46
C ALA A 160 -0.89 -12.75 20.05
N TYR A 161 -1.03 -11.77 19.15
CA TYR A 161 0.09 -10.93 18.71
C TYR A 161 0.50 -9.88 19.75
N GLU A 162 -0.43 -9.38 20.55
CA GLU A 162 -0.14 -8.46 21.65
C GLU A 162 0.66 -9.14 22.78
N ASN A 163 0.41 -10.43 23.02
CA ASN A 163 1.07 -11.21 24.06
C ASN A 163 2.38 -11.87 23.60
N ASP A 164 2.71 -11.78 22.31
CA ASP A 164 3.95 -12.31 21.75
C ASP A 164 5.04 -11.22 21.77
N GLU A 165 6.01 -11.37 22.66
CA GLU A 165 7.09 -10.38 22.88
C GLU A 165 7.90 -10.12 21.61
N GLU A 166 8.09 -11.14 20.77
CA GLU A 166 8.86 -11.04 19.53
C GLU A 166 8.09 -10.21 18.49
N ILE A 167 6.80 -10.53 18.29
CA ILE A 167 5.94 -9.76 17.39
C ILE A 167 5.83 -8.31 17.88
N HIS A 168 5.67 -8.12 19.20
CA HIS A 168 5.62 -6.79 19.79
C HIS A 168 6.89 -5.98 19.47
N ALA A 169 8.08 -6.55 19.70
CA ALA A 169 9.35 -5.91 19.39
C ALA A 169 9.46 -5.55 17.89
N LEU A 170 9.16 -6.50 17.00
CA LEU A 170 9.21 -6.29 15.55
C LEU A 170 8.26 -5.17 15.10
N VAL A 171 7.03 -5.14 15.62
CA VAL A 171 6.04 -4.11 15.33
C VAL A 171 6.48 -2.76 15.90
N GLU A 172 7.05 -2.73 17.11
CA GLU A 172 7.50 -1.50 17.76
C GLU A 172 8.63 -0.84 16.99
N LEU A 173 9.68 -1.58 16.63
CA LEU A 173 10.82 -1.05 15.88
C LEU A 173 10.40 -0.59 14.47
N SER A 174 9.46 -1.31 13.84
CA SER A 174 8.93 -0.95 12.52
C SER A 174 8.09 0.34 12.52
N LYS A 175 7.85 0.97 13.67
CA LYS A 175 7.25 2.33 13.75
C LYS A 175 8.24 3.41 13.27
N ILE A 176 9.54 3.13 13.31
CA ILE A 176 10.58 4.05 12.84
C ILE A 176 10.67 3.97 11.32
N ASP A 177 10.60 5.14 10.68
CA ASP A 177 10.73 5.19 9.24
C ASP A 177 12.15 4.75 8.81
N GLY A 178 12.20 3.87 7.80
CA GLY A 178 13.43 3.19 7.38
C GLY A 178 13.61 1.79 7.96
N ILE A 179 12.93 1.46 9.05
CA ILE A 179 12.95 0.12 9.65
C ILE A 179 11.77 -0.70 9.11
N GLY A 180 12.04 -1.54 8.10
CA GLY A 180 11.09 -2.54 7.60
C GLY A 180 11.31 -3.93 8.21
N PRO A 181 10.51 -4.95 7.84
CA PRO A 181 10.54 -6.29 8.45
C PRO A 181 11.93 -6.91 8.56
N LYS A 182 12.72 -6.88 7.46
CA LYS A 182 14.09 -7.41 7.44
C LYS A 182 15.00 -6.69 8.45
N ARG A 183 14.87 -5.37 8.53
CA ARG A 183 15.70 -4.53 9.38
C ARG A 183 15.29 -4.61 10.85
N ALA A 184 13.99 -4.71 11.11
CA ALA A 184 13.47 -5.00 12.46
C ALA A 184 13.97 -6.36 12.94
N GLY A 185 13.91 -7.39 12.09
CA GLY A 185 14.45 -8.72 12.41
C GLY A 185 15.94 -8.70 12.71
N GLU A 186 16.74 -7.98 11.92
CA GLU A 186 18.18 -7.80 12.20
C GLU A 186 18.41 -7.17 13.58
N LEU A 187 17.69 -6.09 13.92
CA LEU A 187 17.82 -5.44 15.23
C LEU A 187 17.41 -6.35 16.39
N VAL A 188 16.32 -7.11 16.24
CA VAL A 188 15.84 -8.04 17.28
C VAL A 188 16.73 -9.26 17.42
N TYR A 189 16.98 -9.99 16.32
CA TYR A 189 17.63 -11.30 16.36
C TYR A 189 19.16 -11.22 16.45
N THR A 190 19.78 -10.21 15.83
CA THR A 190 21.25 -10.08 15.81
C THR A 190 21.75 -9.17 16.92
N HIS A 191 21.04 -8.08 17.21
CA HIS A 191 21.46 -7.09 18.20
C HIS A 191 20.70 -7.13 19.52
N GLY A 192 19.66 -7.98 19.63
CA GLY A 192 18.89 -8.14 20.86
C GLY A 192 18.02 -6.93 21.24
N ILE A 193 17.87 -5.94 20.34
CA ILE A 193 17.10 -4.73 20.59
C ILE A 193 15.61 -5.04 20.46
N ARG A 194 14.84 -4.86 21.53
CA ARG A 194 13.42 -5.20 21.59
C ARG A 194 12.48 -4.00 21.77
N SER A 195 13.01 -2.81 21.99
CA SER A 195 12.19 -1.60 22.18
C SER A 195 12.81 -0.35 21.55
N LEU A 196 12.00 0.67 21.30
CA LEU A 196 12.51 1.97 20.86
C LEU A 196 13.38 2.65 21.94
N LYS A 197 13.16 2.30 23.22
CA LYS A 197 13.99 2.81 24.32
C LYS A 197 15.41 2.26 24.23
N GLU A 198 15.56 0.96 24.03
CA GLU A 198 16.86 0.32 23.81
C GLU A 198 17.51 0.78 22.51
N LEU A 199 16.73 0.96 21.44
CA LEU A 199 17.26 1.45 20.18
C LEU A 199 17.87 2.86 20.29
N ARG A 200 17.32 3.71 21.18
CA ARG A 200 17.86 5.06 21.45
C ARG A 200 19.23 5.06 22.12
N SER A 201 19.57 4.01 22.89
CA SER A 201 20.89 3.89 23.51
C SER A 201 21.94 3.30 22.57
N HIS A 202 21.55 2.90 21.36
CA HIS A 202 22.44 2.29 20.36
C HIS A 202 22.36 3.02 19.00
N PRO A 203 22.61 4.35 18.95
CA PRO A 203 22.54 5.13 17.72
C PRO A 203 23.52 4.67 16.64
N GLU A 204 24.63 4.04 17.01
CA GLU A 204 25.62 3.45 16.12
C GLU A 204 25.07 2.29 15.27
N LEU A 205 24.00 1.63 15.73
CA LEU A 205 23.31 0.61 14.95
C LEU A 205 22.44 1.21 13.86
N LEU A 206 22.16 2.51 13.86
CA LEU A 206 21.19 3.14 13.00
C LEU A 206 21.82 3.79 11.77
N ARG A 207 21.17 3.62 10.62
CA ARG A 207 21.47 4.45 9.45
C ARG A 207 20.97 5.87 9.69
N GLU A 208 21.55 6.85 8.98
CA GLU A 208 21.19 8.27 9.13
C GLU A 208 19.67 8.53 9.07
N ARG A 209 18.96 7.88 8.13
CA ARG A 209 17.49 7.94 8.02
C ARG A 209 16.78 7.41 9.27
N GLU A 210 17.21 6.26 9.76
CA GLU A 210 16.61 5.59 10.92
C GLU A 210 16.85 6.42 12.18
N LEU A 211 18.07 6.96 12.34
CA LEU A 211 18.45 7.85 13.44
C LEU A 211 17.63 9.14 13.41
N LYS A 212 17.52 9.81 12.25
CA LYS A 212 16.66 10.99 12.10
C LYS A 212 15.22 10.68 12.48
N SER A 213 14.68 9.54 12.04
CA SER A 213 13.32 9.12 12.40
C SER A 213 13.18 8.77 13.88
N LEU A 214 14.22 8.23 14.53
CA LEU A 214 14.21 7.87 15.95
C LEU A 214 14.29 9.10 16.85
N VAL A 215 15.16 10.05 16.50
CA VAL A 215 15.30 11.34 17.19
C VAL A 215 14.01 12.14 17.06
N THR A 216 13.40 12.10 15.88
CA THR A 216 12.11 12.77 15.61
C THR A 216 10.90 11.91 15.94
N ALA A 217 11.07 10.75 16.62
CA ALA A 217 10.03 9.73 16.87
C ALA A 217 8.92 10.22 17.81
N ARG A 218 8.20 11.23 17.37
CA ARG A 218 6.80 11.39 17.66
C ARG A 218 6.04 10.56 16.62
N PRO A 219 5.03 9.78 17.04
CA PRO A 219 4.20 9.02 16.11
C PRO A 219 3.69 9.92 14.99
N LEU A 220 3.81 9.43 13.76
CA LEU A 220 3.20 10.10 12.61
C LEU A 220 1.69 10.05 12.79
N ALA A 221 1.06 11.21 12.71
CA ALA A 221 -0.38 11.33 12.84
C ALA A 221 -1.07 10.66 11.63
N THR A 222 -2.10 9.88 11.93
CA THR A 222 -3.03 9.28 10.99
C THR A 222 -4.45 9.67 11.38
N GLY A 223 -5.42 9.47 10.47
CA GLY A 223 -6.79 9.88 10.69
C GLY A 223 -6.99 11.39 10.93
N PHE A 224 -6.08 12.25 10.46
CA PHE A 224 -6.17 13.69 10.66
C PHE A 224 -7.14 14.34 9.66
N SER A 225 -7.71 15.49 9.99
CA SER A 225 -8.71 16.16 9.14
C SER A 225 -8.11 16.73 7.85
N ARG A 226 -8.96 16.90 6.84
CA ARG A 226 -8.62 17.54 5.55
C ARG A 226 -7.95 18.91 5.72
N HIS A 227 -8.31 19.66 6.76
CA HIS A 227 -7.71 20.95 7.07
C HIS A 227 -6.18 20.90 7.24
N VAL A 228 -5.63 19.79 7.77
CA VAL A 228 -4.17 19.61 7.90
C VAL A 228 -3.50 19.55 6.52
N ALA A 229 -4.14 18.89 5.55
CA ALA A 229 -3.64 18.82 4.17
C ALA A 229 -3.70 20.18 3.47
N GLU A 230 -4.75 20.96 3.71
CA GLU A 230 -4.87 22.33 3.21
C GLU A 230 -3.82 23.27 3.81
N GLN A 231 -3.54 23.16 5.12
CA GLN A 231 -2.47 23.92 5.77
C GLN A 231 -1.10 23.58 5.20
N PHE A 232 -0.84 22.29 4.96
CA PHE A 232 0.38 21.86 4.27
C PHE A 232 0.47 22.46 2.86
N LYS A 233 -0.59 22.34 2.05
CA LYS A 233 -0.62 22.90 0.69
C LYS A 233 -0.35 24.41 0.69
N ARG A 234 -0.97 25.16 1.61
CA ARG A 234 -0.72 26.62 1.75
C ARG A 234 0.74 26.93 2.06
N ARG A 235 1.37 26.17 2.96
CA ARG A 235 2.79 26.37 3.31
C ARG A 235 3.71 25.98 2.16
N LEU A 236 3.41 24.87 1.47
CA LEU A 236 4.09 24.45 0.26
C LEU A 236 4.05 25.57 -0.80
N MET A 237 2.86 26.11 -1.09
CA MET A 237 2.71 27.15 -2.10
C MET A 237 3.40 28.46 -1.73
N ARG A 238 3.41 28.85 -0.45
CA ARG A 238 4.24 29.99 -0.01
C ARG A 238 5.72 29.80 -0.27
N VAL A 239 6.25 28.58 -0.08
CA VAL A 239 7.66 28.29 -0.40
C VAL A 239 7.89 28.31 -1.90
N VAL A 240 6.96 27.73 -2.68
CA VAL A 240 6.98 27.76 -4.15
C VAL A 240 7.05 29.19 -4.67
N GLU A 241 6.14 30.06 -4.22
CA GLU A 241 6.05 31.47 -4.61
C GLU A 241 7.30 32.26 -4.17
N ASN A 242 7.70 32.16 -2.90
CA ASN A 242 8.81 32.95 -2.36
C ASN A 242 10.18 32.59 -2.96
N LYS A 243 10.36 31.33 -3.37
CA LYS A 243 11.62 30.85 -3.96
C LYS A 243 11.55 30.81 -5.50
N GLY A 244 10.44 31.25 -6.10
CA GLY A 244 10.28 31.38 -7.56
C GLY A 244 10.16 30.06 -8.31
N PHE A 245 9.62 29.02 -7.68
CA PHE A 245 9.36 27.76 -8.37
C PHE A 245 8.10 27.87 -9.25
N ASP A 246 8.21 27.48 -10.52
CA ASP A 246 7.07 27.42 -11.43
C ASP A 246 6.41 26.04 -11.40
N VAL A 247 5.53 25.82 -10.41
CA VAL A 247 4.78 24.57 -10.25
C VAL A 247 3.33 24.79 -9.84
N GLU A 248 2.42 24.08 -10.51
CA GLU A 248 1.06 23.83 -10.04
C GLU A 248 1.09 22.73 -8.97
N SER A 249 0.29 22.87 -7.91
CA SER A 249 0.08 21.80 -6.92
C SER A 249 -1.39 21.39 -6.76
N ILE A 250 -1.63 20.08 -6.79
CA ILE A 250 -2.96 19.48 -6.69
C ILE A 250 -2.94 18.44 -5.56
N LEU A 251 -3.85 18.58 -4.59
CA LEU A 251 -4.06 17.54 -3.58
C LEU A 251 -4.78 16.35 -4.23
N VAL A 252 -4.19 15.17 -4.12
CA VAL A 252 -4.68 13.91 -4.72
C VAL A 252 -4.91 12.85 -3.64
N GLY A 253 -4.91 11.56 -4.00
CA GLY A 253 -5.09 10.47 -3.06
C GLY A 253 -6.43 10.52 -2.32
N ALA A 254 -6.42 10.15 -1.04
CA ALA A 254 -7.63 10.11 -0.21
C ALA A 254 -8.33 11.48 -0.08
N TYR A 255 -7.58 12.59 -0.15
CA TYR A 255 -8.15 13.93 -0.12
C TYR A 255 -9.06 14.17 -1.34
N ARG A 256 -8.56 13.86 -2.56
CA ARG A 256 -9.35 14.04 -3.79
C ARG A 256 -10.50 13.06 -3.90
N ARG A 257 -10.44 11.91 -3.24
CA ARG A 257 -11.57 10.96 -3.12
C ARG A 257 -12.57 11.33 -2.01
N GLY A 258 -12.42 12.48 -1.37
CA GLY A 258 -13.42 12.99 -0.44
C GLY A 258 -13.32 12.48 1.00
N HIS A 259 -12.29 11.72 1.38
CA HIS A 259 -12.19 11.20 2.74
C HIS A 259 -12.12 12.32 3.80
N ASP A 260 -12.89 12.18 4.89
CA ASP A 260 -12.89 13.13 6.01
C ASP A 260 -11.56 13.13 6.76
N THR A 261 -10.93 11.95 6.82
CA THR A 261 -9.69 11.71 7.54
C THR A 261 -8.61 11.10 6.64
N LEU A 262 -7.38 11.52 6.88
CA LEU A 262 -6.22 11.21 6.04
C LEU A 262 -5.10 10.57 6.87
N ASP A 263 -4.39 9.63 6.25
CA ASP A 263 -3.23 8.95 6.84
C ASP A 263 -1.90 9.45 6.27
N GLY A 264 -1.97 10.38 5.32
CA GLY A 264 -0.87 11.03 4.62
C GLY A 264 -1.39 12.05 3.61
N ILE A 265 -0.52 12.93 3.14
CA ILE A 265 -0.85 13.98 2.18
C ILE A 265 -0.16 13.66 0.85
N ASP A 266 -0.95 13.36 -0.17
CA ASP A 266 -0.45 13.18 -1.54
C ASP A 266 -0.67 14.46 -2.35
N VAL A 267 0.41 14.97 -2.95
CA VAL A 267 0.40 16.15 -3.81
C VAL A 267 1.00 15.78 -5.16
N MET A 268 0.23 16.04 -6.23
CA MET A 268 0.74 16.07 -7.59
C MET A 268 1.28 17.46 -7.88
N LEU A 269 2.50 17.52 -8.41
CA LEU A 269 3.15 18.73 -8.88
C LEU A 269 3.28 18.65 -10.40
N VAL A 270 2.97 19.75 -11.07
CA VAL A 270 3.10 19.87 -12.52
C VAL A 270 3.83 21.18 -12.81
N THR A 271 4.87 21.15 -13.63
CA THR A 271 5.58 22.38 -14.02
C THR A 271 5.26 22.69 -15.49
N PRO A 272 4.86 23.92 -15.83
CA PRO A 272 4.60 24.32 -17.21
C PRO A 272 5.81 24.12 -18.13
N GLY A 273 7.04 24.21 -17.60
CA GLY A 273 8.28 24.06 -18.37
C GLY A 273 8.70 22.61 -18.69
N TRP A 274 7.93 21.59 -18.28
CA TRP A 274 8.20 20.19 -18.58
C TRP A 274 6.99 19.54 -19.23
N PHE A 275 7.05 19.39 -20.56
CA PHE A 275 5.88 19.02 -21.35
C PHE A 275 5.77 17.52 -21.53
N SER A 276 6.90 16.86 -21.83
CA SER A 276 6.91 15.47 -22.30
C SER A 276 7.61 14.50 -21.34
N ARG A 277 7.16 13.26 -21.31
CA ARG A 277 7.73 12.16 -20.51
C ARG A 277 9.07 11.68 -21.04
N GLU A 278 9.33 11.90 -22.34
CA GLU A 278 10.60 11.63 -23.02
C GLU A 278 11.67 12.63 -22.59
N GLU A 279 11.26 13.83 -22.18
CA GLU A 279 12.16 14.80 -21.56
C GLU A 279 12.59 14.33 -20.17
N HIS A 280 13.86 14.61 -19.85
CA HIS A 280 14.34 14.42 -18.49
C HIS A 280 13.54 15.33 -17.56
N ALA A 281 13.07 14.76 -16.45
CA ALA A 281 12.47 15.59 -15.41
C ALA A 281 13.49 16.66 -15.00
N PRO A 282 13.07 17.91 -14.74
CA PRO A 282 13.97 18.96 -14.26
C PRO A 282 14.72 18.46 -13.02
N ALA A 283 15.97 18.04 -13.21
CA ALA A 283 16.67 17.16 -12.28
C ALA A 283 16.78 17.78 -10.89
N ASP A 284 16.90 19.11 -10.87
CA ASP A 284 17.09 19.91 -9.66
C ASP A 284 15.80 20.51 -9.10
N LEU A 285 14.67 20.49 -9.81
CA LEU A 285 13.45 21.16 -9.34
C LEU A 285 12.94 20.54 -8.03
N LEU A 286 12.72 19.22 -8.01
CA LEU A 286 12.19 18.56 -6.82
C LEU A 286 13.22 18.50 -5.67
N PRO A 287 14.53 18.27 -5.92
CA PRO A 287 15.57 18.44 -4.91
C PRO A 287 15.69 19.87 -4.35
N ALA A 288 15.65 20.90 -5.19
CA ALA A 288 15.71 22.29 -4.73
C ALA A 288 14.46 22.67 -3.94
N LEU A 289 13.27 22.25 -4.38
CA LEU A 289 12.04 22.43 -3.63
C LEU A 289 12.09 21.71 -2.28
N ARG A 290 12.64 20.48 -2.23
CA ARG A 290 12.90 19.77 -0.98
C ARG A 290 13.77 20.61 -0.05
N ASP A 291 14.89 21.14 -0.53
CA ASP A 291 15.83 21.89 0.30
C ASP A 291 15.19 23.17 0.84
N ALA A 292 14.45 23.89 0.01
CA ALA A 292 13.67 25.05 0.43
C ALA A 292 12.60 24.70 1.49
N LEU A 293 11.93 23.54 1.36
CA LEU A 293 10.94 23.08 2.34
C LEU A 293 11.59 22.65 3.68
N VAL A 294 12.82 22.13 3.65
CA VAL A 294 13.59 21.81 4.86
C VAL A 294 14.10 23.09 5.53
N GLU A 295 14.69 24.01 4.76
CA GLU A 295 15.17 25.33 5.21
C GLU A 295 14.05 26.12 5.91
N THR A 296 12.83 26.06 5.37
CA THR A 296 11.64 26.75 5.93
C THR A 296 10.88 25.93 6.98
N ASN A 297 11.45 24.81 7.44
CA ASN A 297 10.89 23.94 8.47
C ASN A 297 9.45 23.45 8.15
N VAL A 298 9.13 23.30 6.87
CA VAL A 298 7.90 22.66 6.39
C VAL A 298 8.09 21.14 6.46
N LEU A 299 9.23 20.66 5.96
CA LEU A 299 9.68 19.27 6.10
C LEU A 299 10.69 19.16 7.23
N VAL A 300 10.53 18.15 8.07
CA VAL A 300 11.46 17.82 9.17
C VAL A 300 12.30 16.58 8.88
N ASN A 301 11.88 15.77 7.91
CA ASN A 301 12.64 14.62 7.44
C ASN A 301 12.27 14.30 6.00
N THR A 302 13.22 13.74 5.25
CA THR A 302 13.05 13.25 3.88
C THR A 302 13.65 11.87 3.78
N TYR A 303 12.86 10.91 3.32
CA TYR A 303 13.24 9.50 3.38
C TYR A 303 13.23 8.80 2.03
N ALA A 304 12.72 9.46 1.00
CA ALA A 304 13.00 9.15 -0.39
C ALA A 304 12.99 10.46 -1.17
N SER A 305 14.05 10.75 -1.93
CA SER A 305 14.16 11.95 -2.74
C SER A 305 14.79 11.57 -4.06
N GLY A 306 14.07 11.82 -5.15
CA GLY A 306 14.54 11.67 -6.51
C GLY A 306 13.93 12.74 -7.41
N PRO A 307 14.19 12.71 -8.72
CA PRO A 307 13.78 13.78 -9.63
C PRO A 307 12.26 13.90 -9.80
N ARG A 308 11.50 12.82 -9.56
CA ARG A 308 10.03 12.77 -9.74
C ARG A 308 9.24 12.47 -8.48
N LEU A 309 9.92 12.08 -7.40
CA LEU A 309 9.27 11.65 -6.15
C LEU A 309 10.04 12.15 -4.93
N LEU A 310 9.33 12.86 -4.08
CA LEU A 310 9.77 13.20 -2.73
C LEU A 310 8.81 12.56 -1.72
N ARG A 311 9.37 11.90 -0.72
CA ARG A 311 8.65 11.42 0.45
C ARG A 311 9.31 11.96 1.70
N GLY A 312 8.51 12.54 2.56
CA GLY A 312 9.00 13.17 3.77
C GLY A 312 7.95 13.26 4.87
N THR A 313 8.38 13.85 5.97
CA THR A 313 7.53 14.17 7.12
C THR A 313 7.39 15.67 7.19
N ALA A 314 6.15 16.15 7.15
CA ALA A 314 5.83 17.55 7.35
C ALA A 314 5.40 17.82 8.79
N LYS A 315 5.79 18.97 9.30
CA LYS A 315 5.37 19.48 10.62
C LYS A 315 4.24 20.47 10.44
N ILE A 316 3.04 20.19 10.95
CA ILE A 316 1.87 21.07 10.80
C ILE A 316 1.41 21.59 12.16
N ASN A 317 1.42 22.92 12.31
CA ASN A 317 0.86 23.61 13.47
C ASN A 317 -0.63 23.84 13.23
N VAL A 318 -1.49 23.02 13.85
CA VAL A 318 -2.96 23.17 13.78
C VAL A 318 -3.57 23.86 14.99
N SER A 319 -2.83 24.03 16.09
CA SER A 319 -3.27 24.71 17.31
C SER A 319 -2.08 25.09 18.19
N ARG A 320 -2.32 25.62 19.40
CA ARG A 320 -1.31 25.87 20.44
C ARG A 320 -0.68 24.59 21.02
N LYS A 321 -1.17 23.40 20.66
CA LYS A 321 -0.60 22.10 21.06
C LYS A 321 0.67 21.78 20.26
N ALA A 322 1.34 20.69 20.63
CA ALA A 322 2.46 20.17 19.87
C ALA A 322 2.09 19.94 18.39
N PRO A 323 2.98 20.28 17.44
CA PRO A 323 2.73 20.17 16.00
C PRO A 323 2.37 18.74 15.60
N LEU A 324 1.50 18.54 14.63
CA LEU A 324 1.33 17.22 14.02
C LEU A 324 2.51 16.92 13.10
N LEU A 325 3.00 15.68 13.15
CA LEU A 325 3.94 15.16 12.15
C LEU A 325 3.16 14.27 11.19
N VAL A 326 3.18 14.56 9.90
CA VAL A 326 2.38 13.84 8.90
C VAL A 326 3.24 13.38 7.73
N LYS A 327 2.91 12.23 7.14
CA LYS A 327 3.56 11.75 5.92
C LYS A 327 3.12 12.62 4.74
N VAL A 328 4.07 13.00 3.89
CA VAL A 328 3.78 13.72 2.66
C VAL A 328 4.49 13.09 1.48
N TYR A 329 3.83 13.12 0.33
CA TYR A 329 4.30 12.59 -0.94
C TYR A 329 4.13 13.67 -2.00
N LEU A 330 5.23 14.19 -2.54
CA LEU A 330 5.22 15.10 -3.68
C LEU A 330 5.63 14.31 -4.93
N ARG A 331 4.81 14.35 -5.97
CA ARG A 331 5.08 13.66 -7.24
C ARG A 331 5.06 14.65 -8.38
N LEU A 332 6.22 14.84 -9.00
CA LEU A 332 6.38 15.72 -10.16
C LEU A 332 6.09 14.93 -11.44
N VAL A 333 5.22 15.47 -12.30
CA VAL A 333 4.82 14.86 -13.57
C VAL A 333 4.87 15.88 -14.71
N PRO A 334 5.13 15.46 -15.95
CA PRO A 334 5.09 16.35 -17.11
C PRO A 334 3.65 16.71 -17.49
N MET A 335 3.47 17.83 -18.18
CA MET A 335 2.16 18.38 -18.55
C MET A 335 1.31 17.41 -19.37
N GLU A 336 1.87 16.72 -20.37
CA GLU A 336 1.11 15.77 -21.20
C GLU A 336 0.55 14.58 -20.39
N CYS A 337 1.18 14.26 -19.26
CA CYS A 337 0.78 13.16 -18.40
C CYS A 337 -0.26 13.58 -17.35
N ARG A 338 -0.65 14.86 -17.29
CA ARG A 338 -1.45 15.44 -16.19
C ARG A 338 -2.72 14.63 -15.91
N ALA A 339 -3.48 14.24 -16.92
CA ALA A 339 -4.71 13.47 -16.74
C ALA A 339 -4.47 12.06 -16.19
N THR A 340 -3.52 11.32 -16.76
CA THR A 340 -3.23 9.95 -16.34
C THR A 340 -2.55 9.88 -14.97
N ALA A 341 -1.71 10.87 -14.65
CA ALA A 341 -1.13 11.06 -13.33
C ALA A 341 -2.21 11.42 -12.29
N LEU A 342 -3.13 12.34 -12.63
CA LEU A 342 -4.25 12.71 -11.77
C LEU A 342 -5.11 11.48 -11.45
N LEU A 343 -5.45 10.67 -12.44
CA LEU A 343 -6.18 9.41 -12.27
C LEU A 343 -5.42 8.44 -11.36
N ALA A 344 -4.14 8.20 -11.65
CA ALA A 344 -3.31 7.24 -10.93
C ALA A 344 -3.08 7.65 -9.46
N PHE A 345 -2.80 8.93 -9.21
CA PHE A 345 -2.52 9.42 -7.86
C PHE A 345 -3.78 9.74 -7.06
N THR A 346 -4.92 9.96 -7.72
CA THR A 346 -6.23 9.97 -7.03
C THR A 346 -6.54 8.58 -6.47
N GLY A 347 -6.22 7.52 -7.21
CA GLY A 347 -6.49 6.16 -6.76
C GLY A 347 -8.00 5.85 -6.68
N SER A 348 -8.43 4.87 -5.88
CA SER A 348 -7.59 4.04 -5.00
C SER A 348 -6.62 3.13 -5.77
N ARG A 349 -5.70 2.46 -5.04
CA ARG A 349 -4.79 1.48 -5.64
C ARG A 349 -5.55 0.38 -6.37
N THR A 350 -6.65 -0.12 -5.79
CA THR A 350 -7.45 -1.20 -6.36
C THR A 350 -8.14 -0.72 -7.62
N PHE A 351 -8.82 0.43 -7.57
CA PHE A 351 -9.41 1.09 -8.72
C PHE A 351 -8.43 1.22 -9.90
N VAL A 352 -7.25 1.79 -9.67
CA VAL A 352 -6.23 1.98 -10.71
C VAL A 352 -5.73 0.65 -11.26
N GLN A 353 -5.54 -0.37 -10.41
CA GLN A 353 -5.16 -1.72 -10.86
C GLN A 353 -6.22 -2.35 -11.76
N THR A 354 -7.50 -2.18 -11.43
CA THR A 354 -8.61 -2.64 -12.27
C THR A 354 -8.62 -1.96 -13.63
N LEU A 355 -8.43 -0.63 -13.67
CA LEU A 355 -8.33 0.11 -14.93
C LEU A 355 -7.13 -0.34 -15.78
N ARG A 356 -5.96 -0.52 -15.16
CA ARG A 356 -4.77 -1.07 -15.83
C ARG A 356 -5.01 -2.46 -16.41
N GLY A 357 -5.71 -3.32 -15.66
CA GLY A 357 -6.14 -4.63 -16.15
C GLY A 357 -7.10 -4.54 -17.34
N LYS A 358 -8.01 -3.55 -17.37
CA LYS A 358 -8.90 -3.30 -18.51
C LYS A 358 -8.13 -2.80 -19.73
N ALA A 359 -7.19 -1.89 -19.55
CA ALA A 359 -6.30 -1.41 -20.61
C ALA A 359 -5.56 -2.57 -21.28
N ILE A 360 -4.97 -3.47 -20.47
CA ILE A 360 -4.27 -4.68 -20.97
C ILE A 360 -5.18 -5.55 -21.83
N ARG A 361 -6.47 -5.71 -21.48
CA ARG A 361 -7.44 -6.48 -22.29
C ARG A 361 -7.81 -5.80 -23.61
N LYS A 362 -7.54 -4.50 -23.75
CA LYS A 362 -7.80 -3.70 -24.95
C LYS A 362 -6.52 -3.42 -25.76
N HIS A 363 -5.45 -4.20 -25.56
CA HIS A 363 -4.14 -3.96 -26.18
C HIS A 363 -3.59 -2.55 -25.88
N MET A 364 -3.85 -2.04 -24.67
CA MET A 364 -3.35 -0.75 -24.20
C MET A 364 -2.50 -0.91 -22.94
N SER A 365 -1.67 0.10 -22.64
CA SER A 365 -0.90 0.21 -21.41
C SER A 365 -1.19 1.52 -20.69
N LEU A 366 -1.92 1.45 -19.58
CA LEU A 366 -2.20 2.60 -18.72
C LEU A 366 -1.14 2.72 -17.62
N SER A 367 -0.53 3.89 -17.49
CA SER A 367 0.37 4.27 -16.40
C SER A 367 0.06 5.68 -15.91
N GLU A 368 0.78 6.16 -14.90
CA GLU A 368 0.78 7.58 -14.53
C GLU A 368 1.45 8.50 -15.56
N TYR A 369 2.12 7.92 -16.57
CA TYR A 369 2.83 8.62 -17.63
C TYR A 369 2.14 8.47 -18.99
N GLY A 370 0.84 8.19 -19.03
CA GLY A 370 0.11 8.05 -20.29
C GLY A 370 -0.71 6.77 -20.42
N LEU A 371 -1.65 6.83 -21.36
CA LEU A 371 -2.35 5.68 -21.92
C LEU A 371 -1.78 5.42 -23.31
N LEU A 372 -1.15 4.26 -23.48
CA LEU A 372 -0.50 3.89 -24.74
C LEU A 372 -1.31 2.84 -25.47
N GLN A 373 -1.49 3.01 -26.78
CA GLN A 373 -1.94 1.95 -27.68
C GLN A 373 -0.74 1.07 -28.04
N LEU A 374 -0.86 -0.24 -27.86
CA LEU A 374 0.19 -1.18 -28.24
C LEU A 374 -0.08 -1.75 -29.65
N PRO A 375 0.98 -2.14 -30.38
CA PRO A 375 0.84 -2.91 -31.62
C PRO A 375 0.06 -4.20 -31.41
N GLU A 376 -0.68 -4.65 -32.43
CA GLU A 376 -1.54 -5.83 -32.35
C GLU A 376 -0.76 -7.14 -32.12
N ASP A 377 0.46 -7.22 -32.66
CA ASP A 377 1.37 -8.35 -32.53
C ASP A 377 2.03 -8.45 -31.14
N VAL A 378 1.90 -7.41 -30.32
CA VAL A 378 2.42 -7.36 -28.95
C VAL A 378 1.35 -7.81 -27.96
N ASP A 379 1.56 -8.97 -27.32
CA ASP A 379 0.76 -9.39 -26.16
C ASP A 379 1.19 -8.60 -24.92
N PRO A 380 0.36 -7.67 -24.39
CA PRO A 380 0.73 -6.82 -23.27
C PRO A 380 1.02 -7.61 -21.99
N ARG A 381 0.56 -8.87 -21.89
CA ARG A 381 0.74 -9.73 -20.71
C ARG A 381 2.10 -10.42 -20.67
N LYS A 382 2.78 -10.53 -21.82
CA LYS A 382 4.08 -11.19 -21.95
C LYS A 382 5.27 -10.26 -21.82
N ILE A 383 5.03 -8.95 -21.82
CA ILE A 383 6.08 -7.93 -21.74
C ILE A 383 5.98 -7.10 -20.46
N THR A 384 7.10 -6.52 -20.06
CA THR A 384 7.20 -5.65 -18.88
C THR A 384 6.53 -4.29 -19.12
N ALA A 385 6.29 -3.54 -18.04
CA ALA A 385 5.77 -2.18 -18.15
C ALA A 385 6.69 -1.26 -18.94
N SER A 386 8.01 -1.40 -18.78
CA SER A 386 9.00 -0.63 -19.52
C SER A 386 8.98 -0.96 -21.02
N GLN A 387 8.88 -2.23 -21.39
CA GLN A 387 8.72 -2.64 -22.78
C GLN A 387 7.43 -2.11 -23.41
N ARG A 388 6.31 -2.12 -22.67
CA ARG A 388 5.06 -1.49 -23.12
C ARG A 388 5.21 0.02 -23.34
N ALA A 389 5.98 0.68 -22.48
CA ALA A 389 6.27 2.11 -22.62
C ALA A 389 7.10 2.44 -23.86
N LEU A 390 7.97 1.53 -24.30
CA LEU A 390 8.79 1.69 -25.50
C LEU A 390 8.03 1.35 -26.79
N ALA A 391 7.16 0.33 -26.74
CA ALA A 391 6.44 -0.16 -27.92
C ALA A 391 5.16 0.63 -28.22
N GLY A 392 4.57 1.27 -27.22
CA GLY A 392 3.26 1.89 -27.33
C GLY A 392 3.29 3.32 -27.85
N VAL A 393 2.25 3.70 -28.59
CA VAL A 393 2.02 5.07 -29.06
C VAL A 393 1.06 5.77 -28.10
N MET A 394 1.38 7.00 -27.70
CA MET A 394 0.55 7.79 -26.80
C MET A 394 -0.82 8.07 -27.42
N LEU A 395 -1.88 7.84 -26.64
CA LEU A 395 -3.23 8.27 -26.98
C LEU A 395 -3.48 9.67 -26.41
N ASP A 396 -4.11 10.52 -27.22
CA ASP A 396 -4.52 11.86 -26.80
C ASP A 396 -5.61 11.77 -25.73
N THR A 397 -5.22 12.06 -24.49
CA THR A 397 -6.07 11.92 -23.30
C THR A 397 -5.89 13.13 -22.36
N PRO A 398 -6.36 14.33 -22.77
CA PRO A 398 -6.15 15.55 -22.00
C PRO A 398 -6.94 15.58 -20.68
N THR A 399 -8.00 14.77 -20.55
CA THR A 399 -8.82 14.66 -19.33
C THR A 399 -8.93 13.23 -18.81
N GLU A 400 -9.37 13.08 -17.56
CA GLU A 400 -9.67 11.75 -17.00
C GLU A 400 -10.78 11.03 -17.79
N ASP A 401 -11.74 11.79 -18.33
CA ASP A 401 -12.90 11.27 -19.06
C ASP A 401 -12.49 10.67 -20.41
N ASP A 402 -11.50 11.26 -21.08
CA ASP A 402 -10.92 10.69 -22.31
C ASP A 402 -10.29 9.32 -22.05
N ILE A 403 -9.62 9.15 -20.91
CA ILE A 403 -9.07 7.85 -20.50
C ILE A 403 -10.21 6.83 -20.31
N PHE A 404 -11.29 7.20 -19.63
CA PHE A 404 -12.45 6.32 -19.46
C PHE A 404 -13.08 5.96 -20.81
N LYS A 405 -13.22 6.92 -21.71
CA LYS A 405 -13.75 6.74 -23.07
C LYS A 405 -12.89 5.76 -23.88
N CYS A 406 -11.57 5.91 -23.91
CA CYS A 406 -10.66 4.96 -24.56
C CYS A 406 -10.81 3.54 -23.99
N LEU A 407 -11.05 3.43 -22.69
CA LEU A 407 -11.28 2.15 -22.01
C LEU A 407 -12.73 1.63 -22.15
N GLY A 408 -13.61 2.34 -22.85
CA GLY A 408 -15.03 1.99 -22.99
C GLY A 408 -15.72 1.91 -21.63
N LEU A 409 -15.54 2.93 -20.79
CA LEU A 409 -16.12 3.06 -19.46
C LEU A 409 -16.86 4.39 -19.36
N GLN A 410 -17.90 4.42 -18.52
CA GLN A 410 -18.44 5.68 -18.05
C GLN A 410 -17.46 6.33 -17.07
N PRO A 411 -17.31 7.67 -17.08
CA PRO A 411 -16.51 8.38 -16.11
C PRO A 411 -16.91 8.06 -14.68
N VAL A 412 -15.90 7.81 -13.83
CA VAL A 412 -16.11 7.57 -12.40
C VAL A 412 -15.56 8.75 -11.61
N PRO A 413 -16.41 9.51 -10.88
CA PRO A 413 -15.95 10.66 -10.11
C PRO A 413 -14.99 10.20 -9.00
N PRO A 414 -14.03 11.03 -8.58
CA PRO A 414 -13.03 10.68 -7.56
C PRO A 414 -13.59 10.03 -6.30
N GLU A 415 -14.73 10.51 -5.82
CA GLU A 415 -15.40 10.06 -4.60
C GLU A 415 -15.83 8.60 -4.70
N ARG A 416 -16.05 8.08 -5.91
CA ARG A 416 -16.52 6.70 -6.16
C ARG A 416 -15.40 5.70 -6.48
N ARG A 417 -14.13 6.07 -6.32
CA ARG A 417 -12.97 5.24 -6.72
C ARG A 417 -12.44 4.37 -5.57
N LEU A 418 -13.04 3.19 -5.39
CA LEU A 418 -12.77 2.23 -4.30
C LEU A 418 -11.48 1.42 -4.40
#